data_AF-A0A1X0RKM1-F1
#
_entry.id   AF-A0A1X0RKM1-F1
#
_cell.length_a   1.000
_cell.length_b   1.000
_cell.length_c   1.000
_cell.angle_alpha   90.00
_cell.angle_beta   90.00
_cell.angle_gamma   90.00
#
_symmetry.space_group_name_H-M   'P 1'
#
loop_
_entity.id
_entity.type
_entity.pdbx_description
1 polymer ?
#
loop_
_entity_poly.entity_id
_entity_poly.type
_entity_poly.pdbx_seq_one_letter_code
_entity_poly.pdbx_strand_id
1 'polypeptide(L)'
;MILTIQGDSLRLLENLTAILNTHCGKYVYSDKATFKKLKILGIQSVKTSITFVSVSTTDNGTFLYQAHRTTGIPTEMKQRFCLVSLFELLAFLLDACQEQDQVIMQLQKEHTGVIPVPK
;
A
#
# COMPACT_ATOMS: atom_id res chain seq x y z
N MET A 1 2.47 -23.55 -6.92
CA MET A 1 1.13 -23.30 -6.37
C MET A 1 0.63 -21.99 -6.95
N ILE A 2 -0.20 -22.05 -7.99
CA ILE A 2 -0.79 -20.87 -8.63
C ILE A 2 -1.97 -20.47 -7.75
N LEU A 3 -1.83 -19.37 -7.01
CA LEU A 3 -2.93 -18.82 -6.21
C LEU A 3 -4.02 -18.33 -7.16
N THR A 4 -5.16 -19.01 -7.15
CA THR A 4 -6.39 -18.57 -7.82
C THR A 4 -6.79 -17.24 -7.21
N ILE A 5 -6.56 -16.15 -7.93
CA ILE A 5 -6.96 -14.81 -7.51
C ILE A 5 -8.49 -14.78 -7.54
N GLN A 6 -9.14 -14.89 -6.38
CA GLN A 6 -10.59 -14.68 -6.26
C GLN A 6 -10.91 -13.27 -6.80
N GLY A 7 -12.04 -13.10 -7.51
CA GLY A 7 -12.35 -11.87 -8.24
C GLY A 7 -12.20 -10.56 -7.45
N ASP A 8 -12.47 -10.59 -6.15
CA ASP A 8 -12.29 -9.42 -5.26
C ASP A 8 -10.83 -9.01 -5.07
N SER A 9 -9.92 -9.98 -5.13
CA SER A 9 -8.47 -9.74 -5.00
C SER A 9 -7.91 -9.09 -6.26
N LEU A 10 -8.43 -9.45 -7.44
CA LEU A 10 -8.08 -8.81 -8.70
C LEU A 10 -8.60 -7.37 -8.74
N ARG A 11 -9.86 -7.15 -8.35
CA ARG A 11 -10.44 -5.80 -8.25
C ARG A 11 -9.66 -4.91 -7.30
N LEU A 12 -9.21 -5.45 -6.17
CA LEU A 12 -8.36 -4.70 -5.25
C LEU A 12 -7.05 -4.28 -5.93
N LEU A 13 -6.37 -5.19 -6.61
CA LEU A 13 -5.14 -4.88 -7.34
C LEU A 13 -5.37 -3.81 -8.43
N GLU A 14 -6.45 -3.92 -9.21
CA GLU A 14 -6.84 -2.95 -10.23
C GLU A 14 -7.06 -1.56 -9.60
N ASN A 15 -7.80 -1.49 -8.50
CA ASN A 15 -8.04 -0.24 -7.78
C ASN A 15 -6.75 0.39 -7.25
N LEU A 16 -5.89 -0.40 -6.59
CA LEU A 16 -4.62 0.10 -6.06
C LEU A 16 -3.70 0.61 -7.19
N THR A 17 -3.68 -0.09 -8.32
CA THR A 17 -2.91 0.30 -9.50
C THR A 17 -3.47 1.58 -10.14
N ALA A 18 -4.79 1.72 -10.23
CA ALA A 18 -5.44 2.93 -10.76
C ALA A 18 -5.15 4.17 -9.88
N ILE A 19 -5.18 4.00 -8.56
CA ILE A 19 -4.80 5.06 -7.62
C ILE A 19 -3.32 5.45 -7.81
N LEU A 20 -2.43 4.46 -7.91
CA LEU A 20 -1.00 4.72 -8.14
C LEU A 20 -0.78 5.49 -9.44
N ASN A 21 -1.45 5.09 -10.53
CA ASN A 21 -1.40 5.80 -11.81
C ASN A 21 -1.91 7.24 -11.73
N THR A 22 -2.96 7.47 -10.93
CA THR A 22 -3.47 8.81 -10.68
C THR A 22 -2.41 9.67 -9.97
N HIS A 23 -1.69 9.09 -9.01
CA HIS A 23 -0.55 9.77 -8.38
C HIS A 23 0.61 9.99 -9.35
N CYS A 24 0.93 9.04 -10.24
CA CYS A 24 1.95 9.22 -11.30
C CYS A 24 1.63 10.44 -12.16
N GLY A 25 0.38 10.55 -12.63
CA GLY A 25 -0.06 11.69 -13.43
C GLY A 25 -0.08 13.00 -12.66
N LYS A 26 -0.52 12.96 -11.39
CA LYS A 26 -0.62 14.15 -10.53
C LYS A 26 0.75 14.75 -10.20
N TYR A 27 1.76 13.92 -9.98
CA TYR A 27 3.06 14.33 -9.44
C TYR A 27 4.19 14.25 -10.49
N VAL A 28 3.87 14.50 -11.77
CA VAL A 28 4.79 14.33 -12.92
C VAL A 28 6.10 15.12 -12.83
N TYR A 29 6.11 16.24 -12.09
CA TYR A 29 7.28 17.11 -11.91
C TYR A 29 8.06 16.83 -10.61
N SER A 30 7.80 15.70 -9.94
CA SER A 30 8.48 15.34 -8.69
C SER A 30 9.72 14.50 -8.94
N ASP A 31 10.57 14.35 -7.93
CA ASP A 31 11.75 13.51 -8.04
C ASP A 31 11.36 12.03 -8.19
N LYS A 32 12.04 11.33 -9.11
CA LYS A 32 11.81 9.90 -9.34
C LYS A 32 12.15 9.09 -8.09
N ALA A 33 13.19 9.45 -7.33
CA ALA A 33 13.55 8.70 -6.14
C ALA A 33 12.54 8.90 -5.00
N THR A 34 11.93 10.09 -4.88
CA THR A 34 10.77 10.30 -4.00
C THR A 34 9.58 9.49 -4.47
N PHE A 35 9.26 9.50 -5.76
CA PHE A 35 8.11 8.76 -6.30
C PHE A 35 8.23 7.24 -6.08
N LYS A 36 9.43 6.67 -6.19
CA LYS A 36 9.67 5.24 -5.91
C LYS A 36 9.34 4.82 -4.47
N LYS A 37 9.30 5.76 -3.52
CA LYS A 37 8.92 5.49 -2.13
C LYS A 37 7.40 5.42 -1.95
N LEU A 38 6.63 5.90 -2.91
CA LEU A 38 5.17 5.87 -2.86
C LEU A 38 4.66 4.44 -2.98
N LYS A 39 3.84 4.06 -2.00
CA LYS A 39 3.13 2.78 -1.93
C LYS A 39 1.66 3.09 -1.71
N ILE A 40 0.80 2.55 -2.57
CA ILE A 40 -0.63 2.55 -2.34
C ILE A 40 -0.95 1.34 -1.48
N LEU A 41 -1.48 1.60 -0.29
CA LEU A 41 -1.76 0.60 0.72
C LEU A 41 -3.18 0.05 0.54
N GLY A 42 -3.35 -1.24 0.80
CA GLY A 42 -4.63 -1.92 0.69
C GLY A 42 -4.82 -2.99 1.75
N ILE A 43 -6.08 -3.31 2.01
CA ILE A 43 -6.47 -4.39 2.92
C ILE A 43 -7.31 -5.38 2.14
N GLN A 44 -6.86 -6.62 2.11
CA GLN A 44 -7.58 -7.73 1.50
C GLN A 44 -8.19 -8.57 2.61
N SER A 45 -9.52 -8.74 2.60
CA SER A 45 -10.22 -9.64 3.51
C SER A 45 -10.73 -10.86 2.76
N VAL A 46 -10.40 -12.05 3.25
CA VAL A 46 -10.91 -13.33 2.73
C VAL A 46 -11.44 -14.13 3.91
N LYS A 47 -12.76 -14.29 3.97
CA LYS A 47 -13.47 -14.90 5.11
C LYS A 47 -13.12 -14.18 6.42
N THR A 48 -12.41 -14.85 7.32
CA THR A 48 -11.95 -14.34 8.61
C THR A 48 -10.46 -14.02 8.61
N SER A 49 -9.83 -13.87 7.45
CA SER A 49 -8.42 -13.50 7.33
C SER A 49 -8.27 -12.13 6.69
N ILE A 50 -7.44 -11.29 7.27
CA ILE A 50 -7.06 -9.98 6.75
C ILE A 50 -5.61 -10.06 6.31
N THR A 51 -5.30 -9.60 5.11
CA THR A 51 -3.95 -9.42 4.59
C THR A 51 -3.72 -7.96 4.25
N PHE A 52 -2.63 -7.39 4.75
CA PHE A 52 -2.18 -6.07 4.35
C PHE A 52 -1.32 -6.17 3.10
N VAL A 53 -1.62 -5.34 2.10
CA VAL A 53 -1.01 -5.39 0.78
C VAL A 53 -0.60 -3.98 0.36
N SER A 54 0.35 -3.88 -0.57
CA SER A 54 0.70 -2.60 -1.20
C SER A 54 1.02 -2.76 -2.68
N VAL A 55 0.81 -1.69 -3.43
CA VAL A 55 1.29 -1.55 -4.81
C VAL A 55 2.26 -0.38 -4.89
N SER A 56 3.42 -0.59 -5.52
CA SER A 56 4.41 0.45 -5.79
C SER A 56 4.94 0.32 -7.22
N THR A 57 5.76 1.29 -7.64
CA THR A 57 6.50 1.22 -8.91
C THR A 57 7.86 0.55 -8.69
N THR A 58 8.34 -0.18 -9.70
CA THR A 58 9.71 -0.73 -9.76
C THR A 58 10.64 0.21 -10.52
N ASP A 59 11.94 -0.07 -10.47
CA ASP A 59 12.94 0.66 -11.25
C ASP A 59 12.68 0.65 -12.76
N ASN A 60 12.01 -0.39 -13.26
CA ASN A 60 11.69 -0.57 -14.67
C ASN A 60 10.33 0.06 -15.04
N GLY A 61 9.69 0.77 -14.13
CA GLY A 61 8.37 1.38 -14.33
C GLY A 61 7.20 0.39 -14.33
N THR A 62 7.43 -0.86 -13.92
CA THR A 62 6.35 -1.85 -13.71
C THR A 62 5.76 -1.74 -12.31
N PHE A 63 4.62 -2.37 -12.07
CA PHE A 63 4.01 -2.43 -10.74
C PHE A 63 4.53 -3.62 -9.93
N LEU A 64 4.83 -3.37 -8.67
CA LEU A 64 5.11 -4.39 -7.67
C LEU A 64 3.92 -4.49 -6.71
N TYR A 65 3.26 -5.64 -6.71
CA TYR A 65 2.30 -6.00 -5.68
C TYR A 65 2.98 -6.80 -4.58
N GLN A 66 2.81 -6.40 -3.33
CA GLN A 66 3.41 -7.07 -2.18
C GLN A 66 2.36 -7.31 -1.10
N ALA A 67 2.28 -8.55 -0.63
CA ALA A 67 1.56 -8.90 0.60
C ALA A 67 2.55 -8.87 1.78
N HIS A 68 2.22 -8.16 2.84
CA HIS A 68 3.12 -7.92 3.97
C HIS A 68 2.87 -8.86 5.15
N ARG A 69 1.65 -8.83 5.68
CA ARG A 69 1.24 -9.59 6.87
C ARG A 69 -0.20 -10.03 6.73
N THR A 70 -0.49 -11.23 7.22
CA THR A 70 -1.82 -11.81 7.27
C THR A 70 -2.15 -12.22 8.70
N THR A 71 -3.37 -11.93 9.15
CA THR A 71 -3.86 -12.32 10.47
C THR A 71 -5.33 -12.76 10.39
N GLY A 72 -5.76 -13.53 11.39
CA GLY A 72 -7.15 -13.91 11.56
C GLY A 72 -7.94 -12.86 12.35
N ILE A 73 -9.17 -12.59 11.93
CA ILE A 73 -10.18 -11.90 12.73
C ILE A 73 -10.82 -12.95 13.65
N PRO A 74 -10.71 -12.80 14.98
CA PRO A 74 -11.37 -13.71 15.89
C PRO A 74 -12.90 -13.52 15.79
N THR A 75 -13.61 -14.59 15.46
CA THR A 75 -15.07 -14.64 15.47
C THR A 75 -15.63 -15.36 16.70
N GLU A 76 -14.75 -16.03 17.45
CA GLU A 76 -15.08 -16.77 18.66
C GLU A 76 -14.10 -16.46 19.81
N MET A 77 -14.55 -16.58 21.05
CA MET A 77 -13.71 -16.33 22.25
C MET A 77 -12.43 -17.17 22.29
N LYS A 78 -12.48 -18.41 21.80
CA LYS A 78 -11.30 -19.30 21.73
C LYS A 78 -10.18 -18.76 20.82
N GLN A 79 -10.52 -17.88 19.88
CA GLN A 79 -9.60 -17.27 18.92
C GLN A 79 -9.02 -15.94 19.41
N ARG A 80 -9.33 -15.50 20.64
CA ARG A 80 -8.86 -14.20 21.18
C ARG A 80 -7.35 -13.99 21.12
N PHE A 81 -6.56 -15.06 21.05
CA PHE A 81 -5.11 -14.97 20.87
C PHE A 81 -4.73 -14.30 19.54
N CYS A 82 -5.58 -14.39 18.51
CA CYS A 82 -5.42 -13.68 17.23
C CYS A 82 -5.53 -12.16 17.37
N LEU A 83 -6.11 -11.64 18.47
CA LEU A 83 -6.21 -10.19 18.70
C LEU A 83 -4.83 -9.54 18.76
N VAL A 84 -3.83 -10.21 19.35
CA VAL A 84 -2.47 -9.67 19.43
C VAL A 84 -1.91 -9.45 18.02
N SER A 85 -1.95 -10.47 17.16
CA SER A 85 -1.49 -10.35 15.77
C SER A 85 -2.34 -9.37 14.95
N LEU A 86 -3.63 -9.22 15.26
CA LEU A 86 -4.47 -8.19 14.65
C LEU A 86 -4.04 -6.78 15.05
N PHE A 87 -3.76 -6.53 16.33
CA PHE A 87 -3.27 -5.23 16.79
C PHE A 87 -1.87 -4.91 16.25
N GLU A 88 -0.98 -5.91 16.15
CA GLU A 88 0.32 -5.74 15.48
C GLU A 88 0.15 -5.37 14.00
N LEU A 89 -0.82 -5.97 13.30
CA LEU A 89 -1.13 -5.61 11.93
C LEU A 89 -1.64 -4.17 11.82
N LEU A 90 -2.50 -3.73 12.75
CA LEU A 90 -3.02 -2.36 12.79
C LEU A 90 -1.92 -1.33 13.12
N ALA A 91 -1.01 -1.67 14.02
CA ALA A 91 0.15 -0.83 14.32
C ALA A 91 1.05 -0.68 13.08
N PHE A 92 1.34 -1.79 12.40
CA PHE A 92 2.10 -1.76 11.14
C PHE A 92 1.41 -0.91 10.06
N LEU A 93 0.09 -1.00 9.94
CA LEU A 93 -0.69 -0.19 9.01
C LEU A 93 -0.57 1.30 9.35
N LEU A 94 -0.68 1.67 10.64
CA LEU A 94 -0.56 3.05 11.09
C LEU A 94 0.80 3.63 10.72
N ASP A 95 1.88 2.92 11.01
CA ASP A 95 3.24 3.34 10.68
C ASP A 95 3.43 3.52 9.17
N ALA A 96 2.91 2.55 8.38
CA ALA A 96 2.97 2.63 6.92
C ALA A 96 2.18 3.83 6.38
N CYS A 97 0.99 4.13 6.91
CA CYS A 97 0.22 5.31 6.52
C CYS A 97 0.97 6.60 6.81
N GLN A 98 1.57 6.71 8.01
CA GLN A 98 2.36 7.89 8.39
C GLN A 98 3.56 8.09 7.46
N GLU A 99 4.25 7.01 7.09
CA GLU A 99 5.35 7.08 6.11
C GLU A 99 4.84 7.59 4.75
N GLN A 100 3.71 7.07 4.26
CA GLN A 100 3.15 7.47 2.97
C GLN A 100 2.64 8.91 2.98
N ASP A 101 2.12 9.42 4.10
CA ASP A 101 1.76 10.84 4.25
C ASP A 101 2.99 11.74 4.07
N GLN A 102 4.13 11.38 4.65
CA GLN A 102 5.38 12.13 4.46
C GLN A 102 5.84 12.10 3.01
N VAL A 103 5.75 10.95 2.34
CA VAL A 103 6.09 10.82 0.91
C VAL A 103 5.17 11.69 0.05
N ILE A 104 3.86 11.67 0.29
CA ILE A 104 2.89 12.47 -0.46
C ILE A 104 3.13 13.96 -0.23
N MET A 105 3.41 14.38 1.01
CA MET A 105 3.77 15.77 1.29
C MET A 105 5.04 16.21 0.54
N GLN A 106 6.04 15.33 0.47
CA GLN A 106 7.27 15.61 -0.28
C GLN A 106 6.99 15.73 -1.79
N LEU A 107 6.24 14.78 -2.37
CA LEU A 107 5.82 14.81 -3.77
C LEU A 107 5.06 16.09 -4.11
N GLN A 108 4.16 16.54 -3.22
CA GLN A 108 3.43 17.79 -3.41
C GLN A 108 4.35 19.01 -3.44
N LYS A 109 5.32 19.08 -2.52
CA LYS A 109 6.28 20.19 -2.46
C LYS A 109 7.20 20.22 -3.68
N GLU A 110 7.66 19.05 -4.13
CA GLU A 110 8.46 18.91 -5.34
C GLU A 110 7.66 19.33 -6.59
N HIS A 111 6.44 18.78 -6.76
CA HIS A 111 5.58 19.08 -7.89
C HIS A 111 5.20 20.57 -8.00
N THR A 112 5.01 21.25 -6.87
CA THR A 112 4.67 22.68 -6.81
C THR A 112 5.89 23.60 -6.87
N GLY A 113 7.11 23.05 -6.92
CA GLY A 113 8.35 23.81 -6.94
C GLY A 113 8.73 24.47 -5.61
N VAL A 114 8.04 24.12 -4.51
CA VAL A 114 8.40 24.56 -3.14
C VAL A 114 9.76 24.00 -2.73
N ILE A 115 10.07 22.79 -3.19
CA ILE A 115 11.38 22.15 -3.03
C ILE A 115 11.95 21.86 -4.42
N PRO A 116 13.25 22.12 -4.67
CA PRO A 116 13.87 21.83 -5.95
C PRO A 116 13.96 20.31 -6.19
N VAL A 117 13.70 19.92 -7.43
CA VAL A 117 13.91 18.55 -7.91
C VAL A 117 15.27 18.46 -8.60
N PRO A 118 16.12 17.48 -8.25
CA PRO A 118 17.37 17.23 -8.96
C PRO A 118 17.11 17.02 -10.46
N LYS A 119 17.93 17.65 -11.31
CA LYS A 119 17.83 17.48 -12.77
C LYS A 119 18.32 16.11 -13.21
#